data_AF-A0A2X3EKB3-F1
#
_entry.id   AF-A0A2X3EKB3-F1
#
_cell.length_a   1.000
_cell.length_b   1.000
_cell.length_c   1.000
_cell.angle_alpha   90.00
_cell.angle_beta   90.00
_cell.angle_gamma   90.00
#
_symmetry.space_group_name_H-M   'P 1'
#
loop_
_entity.id
_entity.type
_entity.pdbx_description
1 polymer ?
#
loop_
_entity_poly.entity_id
_entity_poly.type
_entity_poly.pdbx_seq_one_letter_code
_entity_poly.pdbx_strand_id
1 'polypeptide(L)'
;MPTLIVPFFASIISCLIMVYIIGTPIGIFTEALTSFLRSMGTSSNLVLGAVIGGLCIVDFGGPLNKTCFAFVLTLQAQGINEPITALQLVNTATPIGFGLAFFIAKLLRKNIYNREEVETFKISGSDGDCEYR
;
A
#
# COMPACT_ATOMS: atom_id res chain seq x y z
N MET A 1 26.77 -26.20 -6.65
CA MET A 1 25.41 -26.65 -6.26
C MET A 1 24.40 -25.81 -7.02
N PRO A 2 23.39 -26.40 -7.68
CA PRO A 2 22.51 -25.65 -8.59
C PRO A 2 21.52 -24.78 -7.80
N THR A 3 21.90 -23.53 -7.55
CA THR A 3 21.13 -22.55 -6.77
C THR A 3 19.94 -21.96 -7.51
N LEU A 4 19.84 -22.14 -8.83
CA LEU A 4 18.77 -21.58 -9.68
C LEU A 4 17.62 -22.55 -9.96
N ILE A 5 17.86 -23.86 -9.88
CA ILE A 5 16.86 -24.88 -10.19
C ILE A 5 15.80 -24.98 -9.09
N VAL A 6 16.21 -24.89 -7.82
CA VAL A 6 15.30 -24.91 -6.66
C VAL A 6 14.32 -23.72 -6.67
N PRO A 7 14.76 -22.45 -6.82
CA PRO A 7 13.82 -21.33 -6.86
C PRO A 7 12.95 -21.33 -8.12
N PHE A 8 13.41 -21.89 -9.24
CA PHE A 8 12.62 -21.99 -10.46
C PHE A 8 11.37 -22.87 -10.25
N PHE A 9 11.54 -24.11 -9.78
CA PHE A 9 10.40 -25.00 -9.52
C PHE A 9 9.54 -24.51 -8.36
N ALA A 10 10.14 -23.93 -7.31
CA ALA A 10 9.40 -23.34 -6.21
C ALA A 10 8.49 -22.18 -6.67
N SER A 11 8.98 -21.31 -7.57
CA SER A 11 8.19 -20.20 -8.11
C SER A 11 7.02 -20.66 -8.99
N ILE A 12 7.22 -21.69 -9.82
CA ILE A 12 6.16 -22.26 -10.67
C ILE A 12 5.05 -22.86 -9.80
N ILE A 13 5.41 -23.68 -8.81
CA ILE A 13 4.43 -24.32 -7.91
C ILE A 13 3.68 -23.27 -7.10
N SER A 14 4.40 -22.28 -6.54
CA SER A 14 3.81 -21.17 -5.80
C SER A 14 2.86 -20.33 -6.65
N CYS A 15 3.24 -20.04 -7.91
CA CYS A 15 2.39 -19.33 -8.86
C CYS A 15 1.08 -20.10 -9.15
N LEU A 16 1.16 -21.41 -9.42
CA LEU A 16 -0.03 -22.23 -9.64
C LEU A 16 -0.94 -22.26 -8.41
N ILE A 17 -0.38 -22.46 -7.21
CA ILE A 17 -1.15 -22.45 -5.97
C ILE A 17 -1.84 -21.10 -5.76
N MET A 18 -1.12 -19.99 -5.96
CA MET A 18 -1.67 -18.66 -5.78
C MET A 18 -2.79 -18.35 -6.77
N VAL A 19 -2.63 -18.71 -8.04
CA VAL A 19 -3.64 -18.44 -9.07
C VAL A 19 -4.91 -19.27 -8.85
N TYR A 20 -4.77 -20.57 -8.60
CA TYR A 20 -5.94 -21.47 -8.57
C TYR A 20 -6.64 -21.54 -7.21
N ILE A 21 -5.88 -21.56 -6.11
CA ILE A 21 -6.46 -21.75 -4.77
C ILE A 21 -6.81 -20.40 -4.14
N ILE A 22 -5.90 -19.42 -4.25
CA ILE A 22 -6.04 -18.13 -3.55
C ILE A 22 -6.67 -17.07 -4.47
N GLY A 23 -6.44 -17.13 -5.78
CA GLY A 23 -7.00 -16.19 -6.75
C GLY A 23 -8.53 -16.21 -6.78
N THR A 24 -9.14 -17.39 -6.69
CA THR A 24 -10.60 -17.58 -6.72
C THR A 24 -11.33 -16.86 -5.57
N PRO A 25 -10.99 -17.05 -4.28
CA PRO A 25 -11.65 -16.34 -3.18
C PRO A 25 -11.37 -14.82 -3.22
N ILE A 26 -10.17 -14.41 -3.64
CA ILE A 26 -9.85 -12.98 -3.80
C ILE A 26 -10.70 -12.36 -4.93
N GLY A 27 -10.88 -13.07 -6.04
CA GLY A 27 -11.70 -12.64 -7.17
C GLY A 27 -13.15 -12.42 -6.74
N ILE A 28 -13.74 -13.38 -6.03
CA ILE A 28 -15.13 -13.27 -5.52
C ILE A 28 -15.28 -12.07 -4.58
N PHE A 29 -14.33 -11.88 -3.66
CA PHE A 29 -14.35 -10.74 -2.74
C PHE A 29 -14.20 -9.40 -3.47
N THR A 30 -13.29 -9.34 -4.43
CA THR A 30 -13.04 -8.17 -5.28
C THR A 30 -14.28 -7.82 -6.09
N GLU A 31 -14.97 -8.81 -6.65
CA GLU A 31 -16.18 -8.65 -7.44
C GLU A 31 -17.37 -8.20 -6.56
N ALA A 32 -17.52 -8.77 -5.37
CA ALA A 32 -18.52 -8.34 -4.39
C ALA A 32 -18.30 -6.89 -3.95
N LEU A 33 -17.05 -6.51 -3.65
CA LEU A 33 -16.68 -5.13 -3.32
C LEU A 33 -16.87 -4.20 -4.52
N THR A 34 -16.61 -4.68 -5.75
CA THR A 34 -16.76 -3.90 -6.98
C THR A 34 -18.23 -3.63 -7.24
N SER A 35 -19.09 -4.63 -7.05
CA SER A 35 -20.53 -4.50 -7.17
C SER A 35 -21.09 -3.53 -6.14
N PHE A 36 -20.66 -3.67 -4.88
CA PHE A 36 -21.03 -2.74 -3.80
C PHE A 36 -20.61 -1.30 -4.13
N LEU A 37 -19.37 -1.10 -4.57
CA LEU A 37 -18.85 0.22 -4.91
C LEU A 37 -19.44 0.79 -6.20
N ARG A 38 -19.74 -0.04 -7.22
CA ARG A 38 -20.49 0.38 -8.42
C ARG A 38 -21.91 0.79 -8.08
N SER A 39 -22.54 0.18 -7.08
CA SER A 39 -23.85 0.63 -6.58
C SER A 39 -23.80 2.04 -5.96
N MET A 40 -22.62 2.48 -5.51
CA MET A 40 -22.37 3.84 -5.00
C MET A 40 -21.82 4.81 -6.06
N GLY A 41 -21.16 4.27 -7.10
CA GLY A 41 -20.42 5.01 -8.13
C GLY A 41 -21.29 5.88 -9.05
N THR A 42 -22.60 5.63 -9.16
CA THR A 42 -23.48 6.57 -9.88
C THR A 42 -23.69 7.89 -9.13
N SER A 43 -23.41 7.94 -7.82
CA SER A 43 -23.77 9.09 -6.97
C SER A 43 -22.60 9.90 -6.40
N SER A 44 -21.37 9.37 -6.26
CA SER A 44 -20.20 10.19 -5.85
C SER A 44 -18.84 9.50 -6.00
N ASN A 45 -18.11 9.80 -7.08
CA ASN A 45 -16.70 9.38 -7.27
C ASN A 45 -15.77 9.83 -6.12
N LEU A 46 -16.14 10.91 -5.42
CA LEU A 46 -15.39 11.44 -4.28
C LEU A 46 -15.42 10.50 -3.07
N VAL A 47 -16.59 9.97 -2.74
CA VAL A 47 -16.77 9.06 -1.59
C VAL A 47 -16.00 7.76 -1.82
N LEU A 48 -16.03 7.25 -3.04
CA LEU A 48 -15.31 6.04 -3.42
C LEU A 48 -13.79 6.22 -3.29
N GLY A 49 -13.24 7.35 -3.75
CA GLY A 49 -11.83 7.69 -3.55
C GLY A 49 -11.45 7.83 -2.07
N ALA A 50 -12.31 8.42 -1.25
CA ALA A 50 -12.08 8.59 0.18
C ALA A 50 -12.04 7.25 0.95
N VAL A 51 -12.96 6.32 0.63
CA VAL A 51 -13.00 4.99 1.26
C VAL A 51 -11.77 4.16 0.88
N ILE A 52 -11.41 4.13 -0.40
CA ILE A 52 -10.23 3.39 -0.87
C ILE A 52 -8.96 3.97 -0.27
N GLY A 53 -8.82 5.30 -0.28
CA GLY A 53 -7.68 5.97 0.34
C GLY A 53 -7.58 5.70 1.84
N GLY A 54 -8.72 5.71 2.55
CA GLY A 54 -8.78 5.34 3.96
C GLY A 54 -8.32 3.91 4.22
N LEU A 55 -8.80 2.94 3.43
CA LEU A 55 -8.45 1.53 3.61
C LEU A 55 -6.95 1.27 3.39
N CYS A 56 -6.33 2.00 2.46
CA CYS A 56 -4.92 1.82 2.09
C CYS A 56 -3.92 2.38 3.11
N ILE A 57 -4.29 3.44 3.82
CA ILE A 57 -3.39 4.08 4.81
C ILE A 57 -3.30 3.26 6.10
N VAL A 58 -4.34 2.53 6.47
CA VAL A 58 -4.44 1.81 7.77
C VAL A 58 -3.25 0.90 8.03
N ASP A 59 -2.74 0.25 6.99
CA ASP A 59 -1.69 -0.78 7.08
C ASP A 59 -0.37 -0.32 6.45
N PHE A 60 -0.25 0.97 6.08
CA PHE A 60 0.94 1.60 5.50
C PHE A 60 1.71 0.76 4.45
N GLY A 61 0.99 -0.04 3.64
CA GLY A 61 1.60 -0.92 2.62
C GLY A 61 1.57 -2.43 2.91
N GLY A 62 0.95 -2.86 4.02
CA GLY A 62 0.76 -4.27 4.37
C GLY A 62 -0.29 -5.03 3.53
N PRO A 63 -0.80 -6.19 3.99
CA PRO A 63 -1.76 -7.03 3.25
C PRO A 63 -3.01 -6.27 2.77
N LEU A 64 -3.55 -5.32 3.54
CA LEU A 64 -4.74 -4.57 3.13
C LEU A 64 -4.47 -3.71 1.89
N ASN A 65 -3.32 -3.06 1.81
CA ASN A 65 -2.95 -2.24 0.66
C ASN A 65 -2.80 -3.08 -0.63
N LYS A 66 -2.26 -4.30 -0.51
CA LYS A 66 -2.10 -5.22 -1.66
C LYS A 66 -3.43 -5.70 -2.22
N THR A 67 -4.39 -6.02 -1.35
CA THR A 67 -5.74 -6.41 -1.78
C THR A 67 -6.46 -5.24 -2.43
N CYS A 68 -6.36 -4.03 -1.88
CA CYS A 68 -6.89 -2.81 -2.52
C CYS A 68 -6.25 -2.53 -3.88
N PHE A 69 -4.94 -2.72 -4.03
CA PHE A 69 -4.26 -2.51 -5.30
C PHE A 69 -4.76 -3.47 -6.39
N ALA A 70 -4.96 -4.75 -6.07
CA ALA A 70 -5.54 -5.73 -6.99
C ALA A 70 -6.98 -5.36 -7.40
N PHE A 71 -7.78 -4.87 -6.44
CA PHE A 71 -9.13 -4.38 -6.69
C PHE A 71 -9.16 -3.17 -7.63
N VAL A 72 -8.33 -2.17 -7.35
CA VAL A 72 -8.24 -0.97 -8.16
C VAL A 72 -7.69 -1.27 -9.57
N LEU A 73 -6.75 -2.20 -9.70
CA LEU A 73 -6.30 -2.72 -11.01
C LEU A 73 -7.44 -3.40 -11.79
N THR A 74 -8.35 -4.08 -11.10
CA THR A 74 -9.53 -4.69 -11.72
C THR A 74 -10.50 -3.61 -12.22
N LEU A 75 -10.73 -2.54 -11.45
CA LEU A 75 -11.51 -1.39 -11.89
C LEU A 75 -10.89 -0.68 -13.10
N GLN A 76 -9.56 -0.55 -13.11
CA GLN A 76 -8.80 -0.02 -14.24
C GLN A 76 -8.98 -0.89 -15.50
N ALA A 77 -8.99 -2.22 -15.37
CA ALA A 77 -9.29 -3.12 -16.49
C ALA A 77 -10.72 -2.97 -17.03
N GLN A 78 -11.65 -2.48 -16.20
CA GLN A 78 -13.03 -2.14 -16.59
C GLN A 78 -13.20 -0.71 -17.10
N GLY A 79 -12.11 0.06 -17.23
CA GLY A 79 -12.11 1.43 -17.75
C GLY A 79 -12.39 2.54 -16.74
N ILE A 80 -12.37 2.24 -15.44
CA ILE A 80 -12.57 3.23 -14.36
C ILE A 80 -11.20 3.58 -13.76
N ASN A 81 -10.72 4.80 -14.00
CA ASN A 81 -9.33 5.21 -13.71
C ASN A 81 -9.19 6.10 -12.47
N GLU A 82 -10.29 6.66 -11.98
CA GLU A 82 -10.32 7.53 -10.81
C GLU A 82 -9.74 6.85 -9.55
N PRO A 83 -10.07 5.58 -9.24
CA PRO A 83 -9.60 4.91 -8.03
C PRO A 83 -8.09 4.62 -8.03
N ILE A 84 -7.49 4.37 -9.20
CA ILE A 84 -6.04 4.10 -9.32
C ILE A 84 -5.22 5.35 -9.06
N THR A 85 -5.71 6.51 -9.51
CA THR A 85 -5.04 7.78 -9.22
C THR A 85 -5.08 8.11 -7.73
N ALA A 86 -6.22 7.88 -7.06
CA ALA A 86 -6.35 8.08 -5.62
C ALA A 86 -5.41 7.18 -4.82
N LEU A 87 -5.32 5.89 -5.17
CA LEU A 87 -4.42 4.93 -4.55
C LEU A 87 -2.94 5.34 -4.67
N GLN A 88 -2.54 5.77 -5.87
CA GLN A 88 -1.17 6.19 -6.16
C GLN A 88 -0.76 7.42 -5.34
N LEU A 89 -1.68 8.39 -5.21
CA LEU A 89 -1.51 9.59 -4.40
C LEU A 89 -1.32 9.25 -2.93
N VAL A 90 -2.16 8.36 -2.41
CA VAL A 90 -2.11 7.92 -1.02
C VAL A 90 -0.80 7.22 -0.68
N ASN A 91 -0.36 6.27 -1.52
CA ASN A 91 0.90 5.55 -1.31
C ASN A 91 2.12 6.48 -1.31
N THR A 92 2.06 7.59 -2.06
CA THR A 92 3.13 8.59 -2.10
C THR A 92 3.03 9.57 -0.91
N ALA A 93 1.82 9.89 -0.46
CA ALA A 93 1.58 10.79 0.67
C ALA A 93 2.06 10.19 2.00
N THR A 94 1.97 8.88 2.20
CA THR A 94 2.44 8.20 3.43
C THR A 94 3.91 8.47 3.75
N PRO A 95 4.90 8.13 2.90
CA PRO A 95 6.31 8.37 3.22
C PRO A 95 6.64 9.86 3.34
N ILE A 96 6.01 10.72 2.55
CA ILE A 96 6.18 12.18 2.65
C ILE A 96 5.67 12.68 4.01
N GLY A 97 4.50 12.20 4.46
CA GLY A 97 3.94 12.55 5.76
C GLY A 97 4.84 12.15 6.92
N PHE A 98 5.40 10.93 6.88
CA PHE A 98 6.36 10.47 7.87
C PHE A 98 7.66 11.29 7.86
N GLY A 99 8.20 11.62 6.68
CA GLY A 99 9.40 12.47 6.56
C GLY A 99 9.18 13.88 7.10
N LEU A 100 8.01 14.48 6.84
CA LEU A 100 7.65 15.81 7.33
C LEU A 100 7.40 15.80 8.84
N ALA A 101 6.76 14.76 9.37
CA ALA A 101 6.56 14.58 10.81
C ALA A 101 7.90 14.42 11.55
N PHE A 102 8.86 13.68 10.98
CA PHE A 102 10.21 13.57 11.52
C PHE A 102 10.93 14.93 11.52
N PHE A 103 10.84 15.70 10.44
CA PHE A 103 11.44 17.03 10.34
C PHE A 103 10.85 18.02 11.38
N ILE A 104 9.53 18.00 11.58
CA ILE A 104 8.87 18.82 12.60
C ILE A 104 9.25 18.38 14.02
N ALA A 105 9.31 17.08 14.30
CA ALA A 105 9.72 16.56 15.60
C ALA A 105 11.15 16.99 15.95
N LYS A 106 12.04 17.01 14.95
CA LYS A 106 13.40 17.56 15.07
C LYS A 106 13.40 19.05 15.36
N LEU A 107 12.60 19.85 14.65
CA LEU A 107 12.49 21.30 14.86
C LEU A 107 11.99 21.65 16.27
N LEU A 108 11.04 20.87 16.80
CA LEU A 108 10.41 21.07 18.11
C LEU A 108 11.13 20.35 19.26
N ARG A 109 12.28 19.69 19.01
CA ARG A 109 13.06 18.90 19.99
C ARG A 109 12.24 17.90 20.80
N LYS A 110 11.21 17.29 20.19
CA LYS A 110 10.34 16.34 20.89
C LYS A 110 10.79 14.91 20.59
N ASN A 111 11.06 14.13 21.64
CA ASN A 111 11.45 12.73 21.55
C ASN A 111 10.19 11.86 21.34
N ILE A 112 9.85 11.61 20.07
CA ILE A 112 8.65 10.83 19.68
C ILE A 112 9.04 9.50 19.00
N TYR A 113 10.22 9.44 18.35
CA TYR A 113 10.63 8.33 17.49
C TYR A 113 11.69 7.44 18.16
N ASN A 114 11.60 6.14 17.92
CA ASN A 114 12.54 5.15 18.46
C ASN A 114 13.87 5.15 17.67
N ARG A 115 14.94 4.59 18.26
CA ARG A 115 16.27 4.55 17.64
C ARG A 115 16.27 3.86 16.27
N GLU A 116 15.50 2.79 16.12
CA GLU A 116 15.37 2.05 14.86
C GLU A 116 14.70 2.90 13.75
N GLU A 117 13.68 3.69 14.12
CA GLU A 117 12.99 4.58 13.18
C GLU A 117 13.91 5.73 12.74
N VAL A 118 14.68 6.28 13.69
CA VAL A 118 15.67 7.34 13.43
C VAL A 118 16.76 6.87 12.45
N GLU A 119 17.26 5.65 12.58
CA GLU A 119 18.26 5.10 11.66
C GLU A 119 17.72 4.93 10.23
N THR A 120 16.45 4.53 10.11
CA THR A 120 15.77 4.43 8.81
C THR A 120 15.64 5.79 8.12
N PHE A 121 15.34 6.85 8.89
CA PHE A 121 15.28 8.22 8.35
C PHE A 121 16.66 8.80 8.02
N LYS A 122 17.71 8.44 8.76
CA LYS A 122 19.10 8.84 8.46
C LYS A 122 19.57 8.27 7.12
N ILE A 123 19.31 6.99 6.87
CA ILE A 123 19.68 6.33 5.60
C ILE A 123 18.93 6.94 4.41
N SER A 124 17.71 7.43 4.64
CA SER A 124 16.88 8.09 3.60
C SER A 124 17.31 9.53 3.25
N GLY A 125 18.44 10.01 3.79
CA GLY A 125 19.05 11.29 3.41
C GLY A 125 18.77 12.46 4.37
N SER A 126 18.16 12.22 5.53
CA SER A 126 18.07 13.23 6.60
C SER A 126 19.27 13.11 7.54
N ASP A 127 20.47 13.30 6.97
CA ASP A 127 21.72 13.27 7.71
C ASP A 127 21.88 14.58 8.46
N GLY A 128 21.37 14.61 9.68
CA GLY A 128 21.56 15.74 10.54
C GLY A 128 21.66 15.23 11.97
N ASP A 129 22.90 15.09 12.40
CA ASP A 129 23.34 14.96 13.78
C ASP A 129 22.58 15.93 14.68
N CYS A 130 21.53 15.43 15.30
CA CYS A 130 21.00 16.00 16.52
C CYS A 130 20.96 14.83 17.49
N GLU A 131 21.97 14.79 18.35
CA GLU A 131 22.10 13.88 19.47
C GLU A 131 20.79 13.95 20.29
N TYR A 132 19.98 12.89 20.17
CA TYR A 132 18.76 12.68 20.94
C TYR A 132 19.19 12.46 22.41
N ARG A 133 19.20 13.54 23.20
CA ARG A 133 19.36 13.50 24.67
C ARG A 133 18.01 13.73 25.34
#